data_AF-A0A356QQ09-F1
#
_entry.id   AF-A0A356QQ09-F1
#
_cell.length_a   1.000
_cell.length_b   1.000
_cell.length_c   1.000
_cell.angle_alpha   90.00
_cell.angle_beta   90.00
_cell.angle_gamma   90.00
#
_symmetry.space_group_name_H-M   'P 1'
#
loop_
_entity.id
_entity.type
_entity.pdbx_description
1 polymer ?
#
loop_
_entity_poly.entity_id
_entity_poly.type
_entity_poly.pdbx_seq_one_letter_code
_entity_poly.pdbx_strand_id
1 'polypeptide(L)'
;MERGLNTIQLPWSDNSSGWAMGLTKRRDYNGRIAKIAPELVISASDGGPGIVTQKIGLAGNDAGFQIRPLEGDVFTIDDYINPPDPNHLHYYVWRWFSQIAAGTDEVIRHAVAGEVGNDIAVTGSGFTGNERYRIASYNRTKKSFRVLIYASGANGKTFTKVTIPSTIQTGLHANTGKGLHDFRGEGFQPGQAYQVKIVTKDMNDKDGSDVHQRAFSSEQKSVEDGDLTATVSGVRQFTLIDFISVPQK
;
A
#
# COMPACT_ATOMS: atom_id res chain seq x y z
N MET A 1 0.08 -20.02 13.78
CA MET A 1 -0.70 -18.76 13.92
C MET A 1 -0.80 -18.17 12.51
N GLU A 2 -1.78 -18.61 11.72
CA GLU A 2 -2.00 -18.10 10.36
C GLU A 2 -2.71 -16.74 10.43
N ARG A 3 -1.94 -15.67 10.63
CA ARG A 3 -2.42 -14.32 10.36
C ARG A 3 -2.31 -14.11 8.85
N GLY A 4 -3.44 -14.04 8.15
CA GLY A 4 -3.56 -14.05 6.68
C GLY A 4 -3.05 -12.81 5.92
N LEU A 5 -2.32 -11.92 6.60
CA LEU A 5 -1.63 -10.75 6.05
C LEU A 5 -0.31 -10.58 6.84
N ASN A 6 0.79 -11.09 6.28
CA ASN A 6 2.13 -10.78 6.78
C ASN A 6 2.81 -9.73 5.87
N THR A 7 3.92 -9.14 6.33
CA THR A 7 4.60 -8.06 5.61
C THR A 7 5.03 -8.43 4.18
N ILE A 8 5.21 -9.73 3.87
CA ILE A 8 5.58 -10.25 2.55
C ILE A 8 4.42 -10.16 1.53
N GLN A 9 3.17 -10.07 2.00
CA GLN A 9 1.98 -10.00 1.15
C GLN A 9 1.62 -8.56 0.75
N LEU A 10 2.45 -7.58 1.11
CA LEU A 10 2.33 -6.20 0.66
C LEU A 10 2.99 -6.06 -0.73
N PRO A 11 2.38 -5.30 -1.66
CA PRO A 11 2.80 -5.24 -3.07
C PRO A 11 4.19 -4.64 -3.34
N TRP A 12 4.93 -4.24 -2.30
CA TRP A 12 6.29 -3.67 -2.38
C TRP A 12 7.34 -4.50 -1.64
N SER A 13 7.03 -5.76 -1.29
CA SER A 13 7.99 -6.67 -0.65
C SER A 13 9.05 -7.22 -1.63
N ASP A 14 9.01 -6.79 -2.89
CA ASP A 14 9.99 -7.14 -3.90
C ASP A 14 11.09 -6.07 -3.98
N ASN A 15 12.33 -6.49 -3.76
CA ASN A 15 13.56 -5.73 -3.92
C ASN A 15 13.82 -5.26 -5.37
N SER A 16 12.95 -5.59 -6.32
CA SER A 16 13.04 -5.16 -7.72
C SER A 16 12.42 -3.78 -7.99
N SER A 17 11.65 -3.22 -7.07
CA SER A 17 11.04 -1.90 -7.27
C SER A 17 12.08 -0.79 -7.16
N GLY A 18 12.15 0.08 -8.18
CA GLY A 18 12.94 1.31 -8.17
C GLY A 18 12.61 2.23 -6.97
N TRP A 19 11.41 2.08 -6.42
CA TRP A 19 10.88 2.79 -5.24
C TRP A 19 11.32 2.15 -3.91
N ALA A 20 11.21 0.82 -3.77
CA ALA A 20 11.40 0.11 -2.49
C ALA A 20 12.81 0.25 -1.91
N MET A 21 13.80 0.65 -2.71
CA MET A 21 15.18 0.90 -2.27
C MET A 21 15.44 2.36 -1.84
N GLY A 22 14.48 3.27 -2.00
CA GLY A 22 14.57 4.62 -1.41
C GLY A 22 14.38 4.61 0.12
N LEU A 23 13.91 3.49 0.67
CA LEU A 23 13.39 3.33 2.03
C LEU A 23 14.39 3.28 3.17
N THR A 24 15.63 2.89 2.91
CA THR A 24 16.70 3.02 3.88
C THR A 24 17.92 3.42 3.11
N LYS A 25 18.44 4.62 3.37
CA LYS A 25 19.79 4.93 2.93
C LYS A 25 20.67 3.75 3.27
N ARG A 26 21.37 3.23 2.27
CA ARG A 26 22.46 2.32 2.52
C ARG A 26 23.35 3.03 3.53
N ARG A 27 23.33 2.53 4.77
CA ARG A 27 24.25 2.99 5.79
C ARG A 27 25.61 2.47 5.37
N ASP A 28 26.61 3.32 5.44
CA ASP A 28 28.00 2.88 5.42
C ASP A 28 28.32 2.26 6.80
N TYR A 29 27.64 1.15 7.11
CA TYR A 29 27.60 0.55 8.44
C TYR A 29 28.99 0.15 8.96
N ASN A 30 29.93 -0.12 8.06
CA ASN A 30 31.32 -0.47 8.39
C ASN A 30 32.32 0.65 8.04
N GLY A 31 31.85 1.83 7.61
CA GLY A 31 32.67 3.00 7.31
C GLY A 31 33.58 2.84 6.09
N ARG A 32 33.37 1.81 5.26
CA ARG A 32 34.25 1.51 4.14
C ARG A 32 33.96 2.38 2.93
N ILE A 33 32.70 2.70 2.66
CA ILE A 33 32.33 3.58 1.54
C ILE A 33 32.97 4.96 1.77
N ALA A 34 32.91 5.48 2.99
CA ALA A 34 33.57 6.73 3.37
C ALA A 34 35.09 6.70 3.19
N LYS A 35 35.72 5.51 3.33
CA LYS A 35 37.17 5.36 3.10
C LYS A 35 37.56 5.36 1.62
N ILE A 36 36.72 4.82 0.74
CA ILE A 36 37.04 4.65 -0.69
C ILE A 36 36.43 5.74 -1.58
N ALA A 37 35.34 6.37 -1.14
CA ALA A 37 34.58 7.39 -1.84
C ALA A 37 33.88 8.32 -0.82
N PRO A 38 34.64 9.14 -0.06
CA PRO A 38 34.10 9.99 1.00
C PRO A 38 33.03 10.97 0.52
N GLU A 39 33.12 11.44 -0.72
CA GLU A 39 32.14 12.33 -1.35
C GLU A 39 30.75 11.73 -1.48
N LEU A 40 30.65 10.39 -1.45
CA LEU A 40 29.38 9.67 -1.50
C LEU A 40 28.76 9.47 -0.12
N VAL A 41 29.40 9.94 0.96
CA VAL A 41 28.94 9.70 2.34
C VAL A 41 28.83 11.00 3.12
N ILE A 42 27.67 11.23 3.72
CA ILE A 42 27.45 12.32 4.69
C ILE A 42 27.24 11.75 6.09
N SER A 43 27.49 12.57 7.11
CA SER A 43 27.17 12.22 8.50
C SER A 43 25.67 12.02 8.68
N ALA A 44 25.31 11.04 9.50
CA ALA A 44 23.92 10.85 9.90
C ALA A 44 23.55 11.78 11.05
N SER A 45 22.33 12.33 11.01
CA SER A 45 21.81 13.22 12.06
C SER A 45 21.53 12.50 13.38
N ASP A 46 21.45 11.16 13.37
CA ASP A 46 21.20 10.31 14.53
C ASP A 46 22.50 9.83 15.21
N GLY A 47 23.67 10.27 14.73
CA GLY A 47 24.97 9.82 15.24
C GLY A 47 25.34 8.37 14.87
N GLY A 48 24.51 7.70 14.08
CA GLY A 48 24.76 6.35 13.58
C GLY A 48 25.73 6.34 12.38
N PRO A 49 25.88 5.18 11.71
CA PRO A 49 26.78 5.07 10.57
C PRO A 49 26.43 6.05 9.45
N GLY A 50 27.46 6.42 8.68
CA GLY A 50 27.38 7.37 7.57
C GLY A 50 26.34 6.98 6.54
N ILE A 51 25.91 7.96 5.78
CA ILE A 51 24.78 7.88 4.89
C ILE A 51 25.27 8.00 3.45
N VAL A 52 25.00 6.98 2.62
CA VAL A 52 25.33 7.02 1.20
C VAL A 52 24.36 7.95 0.46
N THR A 53 24.89 8.87 -0.36
CA THR A 53 24.14 9.97 -0.99
C THR A 53 23.53 9.64 -2.35
N GLN A 54 23.87 8.49 -2.94
CA GLN A 54 23.35 8.06 -4.23
C GLN A 54 23.23 6.55 -4.35
N LYS A 55 22.49 6.07 -5.35
CA LYS A 55 22.33 4.64 -5.63
C LYS A 55 23.65 4.07 -6.19
N ILE A 56 24.25 3.12 -5.48
CA ILE A 56 25.48 2.42 -5.89
C ILE A 56 25.34 0.90 -5.81
N GLY A 57 25.93 0.19 -6.77
CA GLY A 57 26.16 -1.24 -6.67
C GLY A 57 27.44 -1.50 -5.87
N LEU A 58 27.45 -2.50 -4.99
CA LEU A 58 28.69 -3.01 -4.39
C LEU A 58 28.93 -4.43 -4.89
N ALA A 59 30.14 -4.69 -5.37
CA ALA A 59 30.56 -6.01 -5.82
C ALA A 59 31.73 -6.51 -4.98
N GLY A 60 31.59 -7.68 -4.35
CA GLY A 60 32.58 -8.27 -3.45
C GLY A 60 32.07 -8.35 -2.01
N ASN A 61 32.96 -8.70 -1.09
CA ASN A 61 32.67 -8.82 0.34
C ASN A 61 32.86 -7.48 1.07
N ASP A 62 32.38 -7.41 2.32
CA ASP A 62 32.43 -6.21 3.17
C ASP A 62 33.83 -5.60 3.33
N ALA A 63 34.86 -6.44 3.30
CA ALA A 63 36.26 -6.05 3.47
C ALA A 63 36.99 -5.79 2.15
N GLY A 64 36.32 -5.91 1.01
CA GLY A 64 36.96 -5.95 -0.32
C GLY A 64 36.14 -5.33 -1.45
N PHE A 65 34.92 -4.88 -1.20
CA PHE A 65 34.01 -4.49 -2.28
C PHE A 65 34.53 -3.31 -3.10
N GLN A 66 34.11 -3.30 -4.37
CA GLN A 66 34.25 -2.19 -5.30
C GLN A 66 32.88 -1.54 -5.53
N ILE A 67 32.89 -0.22 -5.69
CA ILE A 67 31.70 0.56 -6.04
C ILE A 67 31.47 0.43 -7.55
N ARG A 68 30.24 0.13 -7.94
CA ARG A 68 29.79 0.13 -9.33
C ARG A 68 28.72 1.20 -9.53
N PRO A 69 28.89 2.11 -10.51
CA PRO A 69 27.81 2.98 -10.91
C PRO A 69 26.66 2.13 -11.46
N LEU A 70 25.43 2.54 -11.17
CA LEU A 70 24.23 1.94 -11.73
C LEU A 70 23.67 2.91 -12.78
N GLU A 71 23.38 2.40 -13.98
CA GLU A 71 22.69 3.17 -15.02
C GLU A 71 21.17 3.19 -14.72
N GLY A 72 20.49 4.32 -14.95
CA GLY A 72 19.04 4.49 -14.72
C GLY A 72 18.69 5.57 -13.70
N ASP A 73 17.54 5.45 -13.02
CA ASP A 73 17.05 6.39 -11.98
C ASP A 73 18.09 6.56 -10.85
N VAL A 74 18.95 7.58 -11.00
CA VAL A 74 19.98 7.95 -10.03
C VAL A 74 19.33 8.88 -9.00
N PHE A 75 18.98 8.34 -7.85
CA PHE A 75 18.62 9.15 -6.69
C PHE A 75 19.85 9.92 -6.19
N THR A 76 19.66 11.21 -5.93
CA THR A 76 20.65 12.14 -5.38
C THR A 76 20.31 12.54 -3.95
N ILE A 77 21.15 13.38 -3.33
CA ILE A 77 20.86 13.98 -2.02
C ILE A 77 19.65 14.93 -2.05
N ASP A 78 19.22 15.41 -3.23
CA ASP A 78 18.04 16.26 -3.35
C ASP A 78 16.74 15.43 -3.45
N ASP A 79 16.85 14.18 -3.93
CA ASP A 79 15.75 13.20 -3.90
C ASP A 79 15.57 12.58 -2.51
N TYR A 80 16.35 13.05 -1.53
CA TYR A 80 16.44 12.48 -0.22
C TYR A 80 15.64 13.23 0.84
N ILE A 81 14.96 12.45 1.66
CA ILE A 81 14.24 12.88 2.82
C ILE A 81 14.79 12.09 4.04
N ASN A 82 15.23 12.82 5.08
CA ASN A 82 15.95 12.34 6.28
C ASN A 82 15.34 11.04 6.88
N PRO A 83 16.06 9.99 7.35
CA PRO A 83 15.47 8.78 7.93
C PRO A 83 14.69 9.00 9.24
N PRO A 84 14.98 10.01 10.09
CA PRO A 84 14.06 10.46 11.12
C PRO A 84 12.93 11.37 10.59
N ASP A 85 12.83 11.58 9.27
CA ASP A 85 11.68 12.25 8.67
C ASP A 85 10.49 11.28 8.71
N PRO A 86 9.47 11.56 9.56
CA PRO A 86 8.27 10.73 9.61
C PRO A 86 7.44 10.80 8.32
N ASN A 87 7.84 11.64 7.36
CA ASN A 87 7.08 12.02 6.17
C ASN A 87 7.64 11.37 4.90
N HIS A 88 8.54 10.39 5.03
CA HIS A 88 8.89 9.59 3.88
C HIS A 88 7.61 8.99 3.30
N LEU A 89 7.26 9.36 2.06
CA LEU A 89 6.04 8.91 1.38
C LEU A 89 5.86 7.39 1.49
N HIS A 90 6.94 6.61 1.44
CA HIS A 90 6.89 5.18 1.69
C HIS A 90 6.49 4.79 3.12
N TYR A 91 6.98 5.48 4.15
CA TYR A 91 6.53 5.25 5.54
C TYR A 91 5.05 5.58 5.69
N TYR A 92 4.60 6.68 5.07
CA TYR A 92 3.18 7.04 5.09
C TYR A 92 2.33 6.04 4.30
N VAL A 93 2.76 5.63 3.11
CA VAL A 93 2.11 4.60 2.28
C VAL A 93 2.09 3.26 3.03
N TRP A 94 3.17 2.91 3.74
CA TRP A 94 3.25 1.71 4.58
C TRP A 94 2.29 1.80 5.76
N ARG A 95 2.28 2.92 6.49
CA ARG A 95 1.34 3.19 7.58
C ARG A 95 -0.10 3.21 7.08
N TRP A 96 -0.32 3.70 5.87
CA TRP A 96 -1.62 3.75 5.24
C TRP A 96 -2.11 2.34 4.94
N PHE A 97 -1.32 1.56 4.21
CA PHE A 97 -1.69 0.21 3.83
C PHE A 97 -1.67 -0.78 4.98
N SER A 98 -0.91 -0.56 6.05
CA SER A 98 -0.97 -1.41 7.24
C SER A 98 -2.34 -1.33 7.94
N GLN A 99 -3.13 -0.27 7.69
CA GLN A 99 -4.53 -0.19 8.13
C GLN A 99 -5.43 -1.27 7.54
N ILE A 100 -4.98 -1.97 6.50
CA ILE A 100 -5.72 -3.08 5.89
C ILE A 100 -5.94 -4.23 6.88
N ALA A 101 -5.01 -4.41 7.84
CA ALA A 101 -5.01 -5.47 8.84
C ALA A 101 -4.61 -4.96 10.25
N ALA A 102 -4.76 -3.65 10.51
CA ALA A 102 -4.38 -3.07 11.78
C ALA A 102 -5.35 -3.50 12.91
N GLY A 103 -4.78 -3.75 14.10
CA GLY A 103 -5.52 -4.05 15.32
C GLY A 103 -5.49 -5.53 15.70
N THR A 104 -6.44 -5.93 16.55
CA THR A 104 -6.58 -7.30 17.07
C THR A 104 -7.55 -8.15 16.27
N ASP A 105 -8.12 -7.60 15.20
CA ASP A 105 -9.13 -8.27 14.39
C ASP A 105 -8.51 -9.39 13.53
N GLU A 106 -9.31 -10.40 13.23
CA GLU A 106 -8.94 -11.42 12.27
C GLU A 106 -9.22 -10.91 10.85
N VAL A 107 -8.15 -10.70 10.09
CA VAL A 107 -8.20 -10.11 8.75
C VAL A 107 -7.57 -11.03 7.73
N ILE A 108 -8.29 -11.26 6.63
CA ILE A 108 -7.89 -12.12 5.52
C ILE A 108 -7.65 -11.25 4.28
N ARG A 109 -6.61 -11.56 3.51
CA ARG A 109 -6.42 -10.97 2.19
C ARG A 109 -7.61 -11.34 1.30
N HIS A 110 -8.25 -10.34 0.70
CA HIS A 110 -9.39 -10.54 -0.19
C HIS A 110 -8.92 -10.51 -1.65
N ALA A 111 -9.53 -9.65 -2.48
CA ALA A 111 -9.21 -9.48 -3.89
C ALA A 111 -7.78 -8.97 -4.14
N VAL A 112 -7.21 -9.41 -5.27
CA VAL A 112 -5.86 -9.11 -5.75
C VAL A 112 -5.96 -8.38 -7.08
N ALA A 113 -5.26 -7.25 -7.19
CA ALA A 113 -5.28 -6.43 -8.39
C ALA A 113 -4.85 -7.23 -9.64
N GLY A 114 -5.67 -7.23 -10.68
CA GLY A 114 -5.43 -7.89 -11.97
C GLY A 114 -5.82 -9.37 -12.01
N GLU A 115 -6.31 -9.95 -10.91
CA GLU A 115 -6.63 -11.36 -10.84
C GLU A 115 -8.06 -11.64 -11.34
N VAL A 116 -8.20 -12.34 -12.47
CA VAL A 116 -9.52 -12.61 -13.08
C VAL A 116 -10.42 -13.38 -12.11
N GLY A 117 -11.63 -12.85 -11.87
CA GLY A 117 -12.59 -13.42 -10.91
C GLY A 117 -12.31 -13.09 -9.45
N ASN A 118 -11.20 -12.41 -9.14
CA ASN A 118 -10.81 -12.00 -7.78
C ASN A 118 -10.13 -10.60 -7.80
N ASP A 119 -10.53 -9.70 -8.71
CA ASP A 119 -9.89 -8.40 -8.92
C ASP A 119 -10.45 -7.32 -7.97
N ILE A 120 -9.62 -6.31 -7.72
CA ILE A 120 -10.07 -5.01 -7.25
C ILE A 120 -10.21 -4.12 -8.49
N ALA A 121 -11.37 -4.14 -9.14
CA ALA A 121 -11.57 -3.31 -10.33
C ALA A 121 -11.69 -1.83 -9.95
N VAL A 122 -10.85 -0.98 -10.55
CA VAL A 122 -10.86 0.47 -10.30
C VAL A 122 -10.90 1.20 -11.64
N THR A 123 -11.94 2.00 -11.85
CA THR A 123 -12.20 2.74 -13.10
C THR A 123 -12.57 4.19 -12.81
N GLY A 124 -12.51 5.05 -13.83
CA GLY A 124 -12.80 6.49 -13.70
C GLY A 124 -11.55 7.35 -13.77
N SER A 125 -11.74 8.62 -14.11
CA SER A 125 -10.64 9.57 -14.40
C SER A 125 -9.85 9.99 -13.16
N GLY A 126 -10.34 9.67 -11.96
CA GLY A 126 -9.63 9.90 -10.71
C GLY A 126 -8.55 8.89 -10.37
N PHE A 127 -8.56 7.70 -10.99
CA PHE A 127 -7.51 6.69 -10.81
C PHE A 127 -6.39 6.88 -11.85
N THR A 128 -5.64 7.97 -11.70
CA THR A 128 -4.62 8.44 -12.65
C THR A 128 -3.26 8.65 -11.97
N GLY A 129 -2.24 8.98 -12.77
CA GLY A 129 -0.85 9.07 -12.36
C GLY A 129 -0.03 7.81 -12.68
N ASN A 130 1.30 7.97 -12.62
CA ASN A 130 2.23 6.87 -12.91
C ASN A 130 2.17 5.77 -11.83
N GLU A 131 1.77 6.14 -10.61
CA GLU A 131 1.72 5.24 -9.46
C GLU A 131 0.29 5.06 -8.97
N ARG A 132 -0.14 3.81 -8.99
CA ARG A 132 -1.52 3.42 -8.74
C ARG A 132 -1.52 2.08 -8.02
N TYR A 133 -1.95 2.08 -6.76
CA TYR A 133 -1.98 0.89 -5.91
C TYR A 133 -3.36 0.67 -5.33
N ARG A 134 -3.68 -0.59 -5.10
CA ARG A 134 -4.94 -1.01 -4.50
C ARG A 134 -4.78 -2.31 -3.75
N ILE A 135 -5.38 -2.38 -2.56
CA ILE A 135 -5.38 -3.58 -1.72
C ILE A 135 -6.76 -3.75 -1.11
N ALA A 136 -7.16 -5.00 -0.85
CA ALA A 136 -8.43 -5.35 -0.23
C ALA A 136 -8.26 -6.43 0.84
N SER A 137 -9.05 -6.33 1.90
CA SER A 137 -9.16 -7.35 2.94
C SER A 137 -10.60 -7.57 3.37
N TYR A 138 -10.83 -8.74 3.94
CA TYR A 138 -12.04 -9.07 4.68
C TYR A 138 -11.69 -9.17 6.16
N ASN A 139 -12.34 -8.36 6.98
CA ASN A 139 -12.23 -8.42 8.43
C ASN A 139 -13.35 -9.33 8.95
N ARG A 140 -12.99 -10.55 9.36
CA ARG A 140 -13.93 -11.58 9.83
C ARG A 140 -14.58 -11.17 11.15
N THR A 141 -13.81 -10.52 12.05
CA THR A 141 -14.29 -10.04 13.35
C THR A 141 -15.41 -9.01 13.19
N LYS A 142 -15.23 -8.06 12.28
CA LYS A 142 -16.19 -6.98 12.03
C LYS A 142 -17.19 -7.28 10.91
N LYS A 143 -17.02 -8.38 10.18
CA LYS A 143 -17.79 -8.74 8.98
C LYS A 143 -17.87 -7.58 8.00
N SER A 144 -16.71 -7.07 7.59
CA SER A 144 -16.62 -5.91 6.69
C SER A 144 -15.45 -6.08 5.73
N PHE A 145 -15.57 -5.50 4.54
CA PHE A 145 -14.46 -5.40 3.60
C PHE A 145 -13.85 -4.02 3.68
N ARG A 146 -12.52 -3.96 3.57
CA ARG A 146 -11.77 -2.73 3.44
C ARG A 146 -10.99 -2.73 2.13
N VAL A 147 -11.04 -1.62 1.42
CA VAL A 147 -10.21 -1.35 0.24
C VAL A 147 -9.42 -0.07 0.49
N LEU A 148 -8.11 -0.13 0.24
CA LEU A 148 -7.25 1.05 0.24
C LEU A 148 -6.74 1.28 -1.17
N ILE A 149 -6.80 2.53 -1.63
CA ILE A 149 -6.36 2.97 -2.95
C ILE A 149 -5.36 4.09 -2.78
N TYR A 150 -4.29 4.03 -3.58
CA TYR A 150 -3.38 5.13 -3.84
C TYR A 150 -3.39 5.47 -5.33
N ALA A 151 -3.48 6.75 -5.66
CA ALA A 151 -3.36 7.25 -7.03
C ALA A 151 -2.61 8.58 -7.03
N SER A 152 -1.37 8.59 -7.50
CA SER A 152 -0.49 9.78 -7.39
C SER A 152 -1.02 11.01 -8.13
N GLY A 153 -1.80 10.80 -9.20
CA GLY A 153 -2.40 11.88 -10.00
C GLY A 153 -3.78 12.34 -9.52
N ALA A 154 -4.35 11.74 -8.47
CA ALA A 154 -5.65 12.16 -7.93
C ALA A 154 -5.54 13.53 -7.24
N ASN A 155 -6.50 14.42 -7.50
CA ASN A 155 -6.44 15.82 -7.08
C ASN A 155 -7.78 16.37 -6.52
N GLY A 156 -8.72 15.49 -6.24
CA GLY A 156 -10.03 15.83 -5.67
C GLY A 156 -11.08 16.35 -6.64
N LYS A 157 -10.80 16.40 -7.95
CA LYS A 157 -11.74 16.97 -8.95
C LYS A 157 -12.59 15.92 -9.65
N THR A 158 -12.11 14.68 -9.74
CA THR A 158 -12.74 13.60 -10.51
C THR A 158 -13.20 12.46 -9.60
N PHE A 159 -13.85 11.46 -10.18
CA PHE A 159 -14.38 10.32 -9.46
C PHE A 159 -13.63 9.03 -9.83
N THR A 160 -13.81 8.04 -8.96
CA THR A 160 -13.39 6.65 -9.21
C THR A 160 -14.51 5.70 -8.79
N LYS A 161 -14.77 4.67 -9.60
CA LYS A 161 -15.62 3.52 -9.26
C LYS A 161 -14.72 2.35 -8.87
N VAL A 162 -15.04 1.72 -7.74
CA VAL A 162 -14.30 0.60 -7.16
C VAL A 162 -15.24 -0.57 -6.99
N THR A 163 -14.84 -1.73 -7.51
CA THR A 163 -15.59 -2.97 -7.42
C THR A 163 -14.69 -4.09 -6.89
N ILE A 164 -15.21 -4.88 -5.96
CA ILE A 164 -14.58 -6.10 -5.45
C ILE A 164 -15.63 -7.22 -5.36
N PRO A 165 -15.24 -8.50 -5.43
CA PRO A 165 -16.15 -9.61 -5.12
C PRO A 165 -16.74 -9.46 -3.72
N SER A 166 -17.99 -9.86 -3.54
CA SER A 166 -18.71 -9.77 -2.27
C SER A 166 -18.36 -10.89 -1.30
N THR A 167 -17.76 -11.97 -1.78
CA THR A 167 -17.24 -13.08 -0.97
C THR A 167 -15.82 -13.43 -1.37
N ILE A 168 -15.03 -13.99 -0.45
CA ILE A 168 -13.66 -14.43 -0.72
C ILE A 168 -13.69 -15.46 -1.85
N GLN A 169 -12.93 -15.19 -2.91
CA GLN A 169 -12.84 -16.03 -4.09
C GLN A 169 -11.63 -16.96 -4.03
N THR A 170 -11.62 -17.97 -4.90
CA THR A 170 -10.39 -18.74 -5.15
C THR A 170 -9.42 -17.84 -5.89
N GLY A 171 -8.24 -17.64 -5.31
CA GLY A 171 -7.21 -16.83 -5.94
C GLY A 171 -5.97 -17.58 -6.40
N LEU A 172 -5.12 -16.89 -7.16
CA LEU A 172 -3.85 -17.44 -7.66
C LEU A 172 -2.79 -17.46 -6.54
N HIS A 173 -2.71 -16.37 -5.77
CA HIS A 173 -1.70 -16.18 -4.73
C HIS A 173 -2.25 -16.30 -3.30
N ALA A 174 -3.52 -15.94 -3.10
CA ALA A 174 -4.20 -16.01 -1.81
C ALA A 174 -5.47 -16.86 -1.94
N ASN A 175 -5.91 -17.48 -0.85
CA ASN A 175 -7.14 -18.29 -0.80
C ASN A 175 -7.16 -19.38 -1.90
N THR A 176 -6.04 -20.05 -2.11
CA THR A 176 -5.83 -21.04 -3.18
C THR A 176 -6.54 -22.38 -2.94
N GLY A 177 -7.19 -22.55 -1.79
CA GLY A 177 -7.78 -23.81 -1.35
C GLY A 177 -6.77 -24.85 -0.86
N LYS A 178 -5.47 -24.52 -0.81
CA LYS A 178 -4.40 -25.41 -0.32
C LYS A 178 -3.93 -25.09 1.11
N GLY A 179 -4.53 -24.10 1.76
CA GLY A 179 -4.23 -23.71 3.14
C GLY A 179 -4.90 -24.64 4.17
N LEU A 180 -4.50 -24.51 5.44
CA LEU A 180 -5.12 -25.25 6.55
C LEU A 180 -6.58 -24.84 6.79
N HIS A 181 -6.89 -23.58 6.51
CA HIS A 181 -8.23 -23.03 6.58
C HIS A 181 -8.71 -22.58 5.21
N ASP A 182 -9.98 -22.87 4.91
CA ASP A 182 -10.65 -22.41 3.71
C ASP A 182 -11.62 -21.28 4.06
N PHE A 183 -11.30 -20.07 3.62
CA PHE A 183 -12.11 -18.87 3.85
C PHE A 183 -13.02 -18.53 2.66
N ARG A 184 -12.95 -19.30 1.56
CA ARG A 184 -13.70 -19.01 0.34
C ARG A 184 -15.21 -19.07 0.61
N GLY A 185 -15.94 -18.14 -0.02
CA GLY A 185 -17.38 -17.97 0.20
C GLY A 185 -17.75 -17.15 1.44
N GLU A 186 -16.82 -16.85 2.34
CA GLU A 186 -17.07 -15.90 3.42
C GLU A 186 -17.21 -14.47 2.87
N GLY A 187 -18.15 -13.70 3.42
CA GLY A 187 -18.42 -12.33 2.98
C GLY A 187 -19.90 -12.01 2.96
N PHE A 188 -20.29 -11.11 2.05
CA PHE A 188 -21.66 -10.66 1.87
C PHE A 188 -22.35 -11.53 0.80
N GLN A 189 -23.49 -12.09 1.18
CA GLN A 189 -24.26 -12.99 0.31
C GLN A 189 -25.03 -12.20 -0.77
N PRO A 190 -25.38 -12.83 -1.90
CA PRO A 190 -26.22 -12.20 -2.92
C PRO A 190 -27.50 -11.59 -2.32
N GLY A 191 -27.84 -10.36 -2.73
CA GLY A 191 -28.99 -9.62 -2.20
C GLY A 191 -28.82 -9.05 -0.78
N GLN A 192 -27.71 -9.31 -0.10
CA GLN A 192 -27.46 -8.73 1.23
C GLN A 192 -27.25 -7.22 1.11
N ALA A 193 -27.86 -6.46 2.02
CA ALA A 193 -27.70 -5.02 2.09
C ALA A 193 -26.34 -4.64 2.70
N TYR A 194 -25.71 -3.61 2.14
CA TYR A 194 -24.48 -3.01 2.64
C TYR A 194 -24.49 -1.49 2.51
N GLN A 195 -23.65 -0.84 3.31
CA GLN A 195 -23.35 0.58 3.21
C GLN A 195 -21.85 0.75 2.98
N VAL A 196 -21.48 1.78 2.22
CA VAL A 196 -20.08 2.15 2.00
C VAL A 196 -19.73 3.36 2.84
N LYS A 197 -18.63 3.30 3.59
CA LYS A 197 -17.98 4.46 4.21
C LYS A 197 -16.68 4.76 3.51
N ILE A 198 -16.46 6.02 3.15
CA ILE A 198 -15.33 6.46 2.35
C ILE A 198 -14.60 7.57 3.10
N VAL A 199 -13.27 7.48 3.12
CA VAL A 199 -12.37 8.57 3.50
C VAL A 199 -11.38 8.78 2.36
N THR A 200 -11.24 10.00 1.89
CA THR A 200 -10.25 10.36 0.86
C THR A 200 -9.49 11.62 1.27
N LYS A 201 -8.18 11.64 1.08
CA LYS A 201 -7.29 12.71 1.55
C LYS A 201 -5.99 12.77 0.73
N ASP A 202 -5.29 13.88 0.88
CA ASP A 202 -3.89 14.02 0.45
C ASP A 202 -2.98 13.96 1.69
N MET A 203 -1.68 13.80 1.47
CA MET A 203 -0.65 13.95 2.50
C MET A 203 0.10 15.25 2.26
N ASN A 204 0.32 16.03 3.31
CA ASN A 204 1.24 17.15 3.27
C ASN A 204 2.67 16.63 3.10
N ASP A 205 3.36 17.09 2.06
CA ASP A 205 4.71 16.67 1.69
C ASP A 205 5.80 17.13 2.67
N LYS A 206 5.49 18.11 3.53
CA LYS A 206 6.43 18.67 4.51
C LYS A 206 6.37 18.02 5.89
N ASP A 207 5.16 17.66 6.33
CA ASP A 207 4.92 17.22 7.71
C ASP A 207 4.10 15.92 7.82
N GLY A 208 3.77 15.29 6.68
CA GLY A 208 3.08 14.01 6.63
C GLY A 208 1.65 14.05 7.18
N SER A 209 1.14 15.23 7.51
CA SER A 209 -0.22 15.39 8.03
C SER A 209 -1.26 15.13 6.96
N ASP A 210 -2.43 14.69 7.40
CA ASP A 210 -3.58 14.50 6.53
C ASP A 210 -4.15 15.88 6.13
N VAL A 211 -4.25 16.13 4.82
CA VAL A 211 -4.82 17.37 4.29
C VAL A 211 -5.93 17.08 3.28
N HIS A 212 -6.83 18.05 3.09
CA HIS A 212 -8.00 17.93 2.21
C HIS A 212 -8.88 16.70 2.48
N GLN A 213 -8.90 16.23 3.73
CA GLN A 213 -9.67 15.06 4.11
C GLN A 213 -11.16 15.27 3.89
N ARG A 214 -11.80 14.27 3.28
CA ARG A 214 -13.25 14.17 3.13
C ARG A 214 -13.69 12.79 3.57
N ALA A 215 -14.76 12.75 4.37
CA ALA A 215 -15.40 11.52 4.79
C ALA A 215 -16.88 11.58 4.45
N PHE A 216 -17.42 10.49 3.91
CA PHE A 216 -18.84 10.39 3.57
C PHE A 216 -19.29 8.93 3.52
N SER A 217 -20.60 8.72 3.64
CA SER A 217 -21.23 7.41 3.53
C SER A 217 -22.14 7.38 2.30
N SER A 218 -22.25 6.23 1.65
CA SER A 218 -23.26 6.01 0.63
C SER A 218 -24.64 5.78 1.26
N GLU A 219 -25.67 5.86 0.42
CA GLU A 219 -26.93 5.17 0.70
C GLU A 219 -26.70 3.65 0.77
N GLN A 220 -27.70 2.94 1.32
CA GLN A 220 -27.66 1.48 1.35
C GLN A 220 -27.77 0.93 -0.07
N LYS A 221 -27.03 -0.14 -0.34
CA LYS A 221 -27.02 -0.88 -1.60
C LYS A 221 -27.20 -2.35 -1.29
N SER A 222 -27.50 -3.14 -2.32
CA SER A 222 -27.53 -4.59 -2.22
C SER A 222 -26.39 -5.21 -3.03
N VAL A 223 -25.93 -6.39 -2.62
CA VAL A 223 -24.99 -7.18 -3.43
C VAL A 223 -25.69 -7.58 -4.73
N GLU A 224 -25.13 -7.13 -5.85
CA GLU A 224 -25.58 -7.40 -7.21
C GLU A 224 -24.43 -8.07 -7.96
N ASP A 225 -24.73 -9.08 -8.78
CA ASP A 225 -23.76 -9.83 -9.58
C ASP A 225 -22.55 -10.40 -8.80
N GLY A 226 -22.72 -10.61 -7.49
CA GLY A 226 -21.64 -11.10 -6.62
C GLY A 226 -20.59 -10.04 -6.27
N ASP A 227 -20.89 -8.76 -6.49
CA ASP A 227 -19.95 -7.65 -6.35
C ASP A 227 -20.39 -6.60 -5.32
N LEU A 228 -19.40 -5.95 -4.71
CA LEU A 228 -19.55 -4.74 -3.91
C LEU A 228 -19.00 -3.55 -4.69
N THR A 229 -19.79 -2.49 -4.78
CA THR A 229 -19.45 -1.33 -5.60
C THR A 229 -19.52 -0.01 -4.84
N ALA A 230 -18.43 0.75 -4.90
CA ALA A 230 -18.32 2.09 -4.34
C ALA A 230 -18.01 3.12 -5.44
N THR A 231 -18.65 4.28 -5.36
CA THR A 231 -18.28 5.45 -6.18
C THR A 231 -17.71 6.50 -5.24
N VAL A 232 -16.44 6.85 -5.47
CA VAL A 232 -15.71 7.86 -4.71
C VAL A 232 -15.68 9.15 -5.53
N SER A 233 -16.49 10.12 -5.13
CA SER A 233 -16.49 11.46 -5.74
C SER A 233 -15.40 12.33 -5.16
N GLY A 234 -14.71 13.09 -6.03
CA GLY A 234 -13.62 13.98 -5.62
C GLY A 234 -12.47 13.21 -4.99
N VAL A 235 -12.01 12.16 -5.66
CA VAL A 235 -10.96 11.26 -5.17
C VAL A 235 -9.63 12.00 -5.03
N ARG A 236 -8.97 11.77 -3.91
CA ARG A 236 -7.66 12.30 -3.51
C ARG A 236 -6.63 11.18 -3.50
N GLN A 237 -5.36 11.52 -3.28
CA GLN A 237 -4.24 10.58 -3.43
C GLN A 237 -4.43 9.30 -2.62
N PHE A 238 -4.94 9.39 -1.40
CA PHE A 238 -5.19 8.26 -0.52
C PHE A 238 -6.69 8.11 -0.28
N THR A 239 -7.20 6.89 -0.51
CA THR A 239 -8.62 6.59 -0.32
C THR A 239 -8.80 5.28 0.43
N LEU A 240 -9.65 5.30 1.46
CA LEU A 240 -10.11 4.15 2.23
C LEU A 240 -11.60 3.97 1.99
N ILE A 241 -12.00 2.74 1.72
CA ILE A 241 -13.38 2.36 1.45
C ILE A 241 -13.70 1.17 2.35
N ASP A 242 -14.66 1.33 3.25
CA ASP A 242 -15.21 0.24 4.04
C ASP A 242 -16.59 -0.13 3.51
N PHE A 243 -16.77 -1.40 3.14
CA PHE A 243 -18.07 -2.00 2.87
C PHE A 243 -18.54 -2.70 4.14
N ILE A 244 -19.70 -2.28 4.64
CA ILE A 244 -20.22 -2.71 5.94
C ILE A 244 -21.58 -3.34 5.71
N SER A 245 -21.77 -4.58 6.17
CA SER A 245 -23.07 -5.24 6.10
C SER A 245 -24.11 -4.48 6.92
N VAL A 246 -25.29 -4.28 6.36
CA VAL A 246 -26.43 -3.75 7.10
C VAL A 246 -27.25 -4.94 7.63
N PRO A 247 -27.50 -5.03 8.95
CA PRO A 247 -28.37 -6.07 9.49
C PRO A 247 -29.77 -5.98 8.87
N GLN A 248 -30.31 -7.11 8.39
CA GLN A 248 -31.73 -7.18 8.05
C GLN A 248 -32.53 -7.08 9.35
N LYS A 249 -33.54 -6.19 9.37
CA LYS A 249 -34.50 -6.06 10.48
C LYS A 249 -35.49 -7.21 10.47
#